data_AF-A0A1W9I7C1-F1
#
_entry.id   AF-A0A1W9I7C1-F1
#
_cell.length_a   1.000
_cell.length_b   1.000
_cell.length_c   1.000
_cell.angle_alpha   90.00
_cell.angle_beta   90.00
_cell.angle_gamma   90.00
#
_symmetry.space_group_name_H-M   'P 1'
#
loop_
_entity.id
_entity.type
_entity.pdbx_description
1 polymer ?
#
loop_
_entity_poly.entity_id
_entity_poly.type
_entity_poly.pdbx_seq_one_letter_code
_entity_poly.pdbx_strand_id
1 'polypeptide(L)'
;DQVVHDVATQNLPVVFCIDRGGLVAEDGTTHHGAFDYAYLRHVPNMVVMAPKDENELQHMMKTAVQHNGPISVRYPRGVSLGVTMDAAPQVLPIGKGELIKDGTDVAIVAIGVSVWQAHQAAERLGQEGVSTAVVNARFAKPLDHKLIADVAKRVRYVVTVEEGCRMGGFGSAVLETLSESGVNDVTTKIIGLPDWYIEQGPQDLLRERYGLTAEGIYQSVKELIGSTPATAKGRFTGVASGSHHPLGDEQGS
;
A
#
# COMPACT_ATOMS: atom_id res chain seq x y z
N ASP A 1 -18.62 2.88 12.77
CA ASP A 1 -19.30 2.19 13.88
C ASP A 1 -20.12 1.00 13.38
N GLN A 2 -21.05 1.22 12.44
CA GLN A 2 -21.91 0.17 11.87
C GLN A 2 -21.13 -1.01 11.28
N VAL A 3 -20.01 -0.76 10.60
CA VAL A 3 -19.11 -1.83 10.12
C VAL A 3 -18.60 -2.71 11.27
N VAL A 4 -18.32 -2.12 12.44
CA VAL A 4 -17.79 -2.84 13.61
C VAL A 4 -18.91 -3.54 14.35
N HIS A 5 -19.92 -2.78 14.79
CA HIS A 5 -20.99 -3.25 15.66
C HIS A 5 -21.96 -4.19 14.94
N ASP A 6 -22.47 -3.77 13.78
CA ASP A 6 -23.57 -4.46 13.11
C ASP A 6 -23.10 -5.56 12.15
N VAL A 7 -21.85 -5.48 11.67
CA VAL A 7 -21.32 -6.39 10.66
C VAL A 7 -20.20 -7.27 11.21
N ALA A 8 -19.07 -6.68 11.61
CA ALA A 8 -17.87 -7.44 11.94
C ALA A 8 -17.99 -8.27 13.22
N THR A 9 -18.67 -7.74 14.24
CA THR A 9 -18.89 -8.44 15.52
C THR A 9 -19.66 -9.75 15.34
N GLN A 10 -20.61 -9.79 14.41
CA GLN A 10 -21.40 -10.98 14.08
C GLN A 10 -20.82 -11.81 12.92
N ASN A 11 -19.67 -11.39 12.37
CA ASN A 11 -19.05 -11.97 11.18
C ASN A 11 -20.04 -12.13 10.00
N LEU A 12 -20.87 -11.11 9.76
CA LEU A 12 -21.87 -11.16 8.69
C LEU A 12 -21.22 -11.15 7.30
N PRO A 13 -21.76 -11.87 6.31
CA PRO A 13 -21.25 -11.91 4.94
C PRO A 13 -21.63 -10.65 4.16
N VAL A 14 -21.01 -9.52 4.53
CA VAL A 14 -21.22 -8.22 3.88
C VAL A 14 -20.00 -7.87 3.03
N VAL A 15 -20.24 -7.61 1.75
CA VAL A 15 -19.22 -7.15 0.80
C VAL A 15 -19.27 -5.63 0.68
N PHE A 16 -18.17 -4.97 1.00
CA PHE A 16 -17.99 -3.52 0.83
C PHE A 16 -17.18 -3.23 -0.44
N CYS A 17 -17.85 -2.82 -1.52
CA CYS A 17 -17.19 -2.30 -2.71
C CYS A 17 -16.90 -0.81 -2.52
N ILE A 18 -15.64 -0.46 -2.25
CA ILE A 18 -15.22 0.90 -1.90
C ILE A 18 -14.62 1.56 -3.14
N ASP A 19 -15.48 2.28 -3.86
CA ASP A 19 -15.07 3.17 -4.96
C ASP A 19 -14.47 4.47 -4.41
N ARG A 20 -13.73 5.20 -5.24
CA ARG A 20 -13.00 6.44 -4.87
C ARG A 20 -11.98 6.24 -3.74
N GLY A 21 -11.43 5.04 -3.59
CA GLY A 21 -10.39 4.78 -2.60
C GLY A 21 -9.07 5.47 -2.96
N GLY A 22 -8.60 6.40 -2.14
CA GLY A 22 -7.35 7.13 -2.32
C GLY A 22 -7.56 8.59 -2.68
N LEU A 23 -6.72 9.12 -3.55
CA LEU A 23 -6.82 10.49 -4.03
C LEU A 23 -7.96 10.58 -5.05
N VAL A 24 -8.82 11.57 -4.89
CA VAL A 24 -9.99 11.83 -5.75
C VAL A 24 -9.91 13.27 -6.20
N ALA A 25 -9.55 13.45 -7.47
CA ALA A 25 -9.10 14.69 -8.10
C ALA A 25 -9.76 16.00 -7.59
N GLU A 26 -10.79 16.46 -8.30
CA GLU A 26 -11.41 17.77 -8.10
C GLU A 26 -12.40 17.82 -6.93
N ASP A 27 -12.67 16.70 -6.27
CA ASP A 27 -13.62 16.66 -5.15
C ASP A 27 -12.97 17.12 -3.82
N GLY A 28 -11.62 17.18 -3.80
CA GLY A 28 -10.82 17.80 -2.76
C GLY A 28 -10.76 17.04 -1.42
N THR A 29 -10.25 17.75 -0.41
CA THR A 29 -9.94 17.25 0.94
C THR A 29 -11.04 16.38 1.56
N THR A 30 -12.29 16.80 1.41
CA THR A 30 -13.45 16.16 2.07
C THR A 30 -13.82 14.81 1.47
N HIS A 31 -13.31 14.49 0.27
CA HIS A 31 -13.67 13.29 -0.47
C HIS A 31 -12.54 12.27 -0.58
N HIS A 32 -11.29 12.63 -0.27
CA HIS A 32 -10.17 11.71 -0.32
C HIS A 32 -10.41 10.46 0.55
N GLY A 33 -10.60 9.31 -0.12
CA GLY A 33 -10.76 8.00 0.49
C GLY A 33 -9.44 7.42 0.97
N ALA A 34 -8.64 8.19 1.71
CA ALA A 34 -7.27 7.85 2.09
C ALA A 34 -7.17 6.94 3.32
N PHE A 35 -8.24 6.80 4.09
CA PHE A 35 -8.19 6.27 5.46
C PHE A 35 -8.74 4.83 5.61
N ASP A 36 -9.28 4.25 4.54
CA ASP A 36 -10.02 2.98 4.59
C ASP A 36 -9.17 1.78 5.01
N TYR A 37 -7.92 1.69 4.56
CA TYR A 37 -7.01 0.65 5.05
C TYR A 37 -6.83 0.74 6.56
N ALA A 38 -6.59 1.94 7.09
CA ALA A 38 -6.34 2.14 8.51
C ALA A 38 -7.58 1.83 9.35
N TYR A 39 -8.75 2.34 8.97
CA TYR A 39 -9.95 2.13 9.77
C TYR A 39 -10.58 0.75 9.60
N LEU A 40 -10.33 0.02 8.50
CA LEU A 40 -10.87 -1.34 8.32
C LEU A 40 -9.94 -2.43 8.84
N ARG A 41 -8.61 -2.30 8.69
CA ARG A 41 -7.71 -3.42 9.00
C ARG A 41 -7.66 -3.76 10.49
N HIS A 42 -7.90 -2.80 11.39
CA HIS A 42 -7.89 -3.10 12.82
C HIS A 42 -9.18 -3.81 13.29
N VAL A 43 -10.24 -3.81 12.48
CA VAL A 43 -11.53 -4.44 12.81
C VAL A 43 -11.41 -5.97 12.72
N PRO A 44 -11.68 -6.74 13.78
CA PRO A 44 -11.67 -8.21 13.72
C PRO A 44 -12.57 -8.76 12.61
N ASN A 45 -12.29 -9.98 12.14
CA ASN A 45 -13.01 -10.68 11.04
C ASN A 45 -12.94 -10.04 9.65
N MET A 46 -12.59 -8.75 9.51
CA MET A 46 -12.48 -8.10 8.20
C MET A 46 -11.37 -8.70 7.33
N VAL A 47 -11.71 -8.89 6.05
CA VAL A 47 -10.76 -9.01 4.94
C VAL A 47 -10.73 -7.68 4.17
N VAL A 48 -9.54 -7.15 3.88
CA VAL A 48 -9.34 -5.86 3.20
C VAL A 48 -8.49 -6.07 1.98
N MET A 49 -9.08 -5.91 0.78
CA MET A 49 -8.44 -6.15 -0.52
C MET A 49 -8.34 -4.86 -1.34
N ALA A 50 -7.32 -4.78 -2.19
CA ALA A 50 -7.25 -3.76 -3.24
C ALA A 50 -6.52 -4.33 -4.47
N PRO A 51 -7.19 -4.37 -5.65
CA PRO A 51 -6.64 -4.99 -6.84
C PRO A 51 -5.61 -4.08 -7.51
N LYS A 52 -4.54 -4.68 -8.06
CA LYS A 52 -3.54 -3.95 -8.85
C LYS A 52 -4.07 -3.44 -10.20
N ASP A 53 -5.06 -4.14 -10.76
CA ASP A 53 -5.63 -3.89 -12.09
C ASP A 53 -7.08 -4.42 -12.20
N GLU A 54 -7.73 -4.19 -13.34
CA GLU A 54 -9.10 -4.65 -13.61
C GLU A 54 -9.25 -6.19 -13.67
N ASN A 55 -8.20 -6.91 -14.04
CA ASN A 55 -8.24 -8.38 -14.08
C ASN A 55 -8.24 -8.95 -12.66
N GLU A 56 -7.41 -8.39 -11.78
CA GLU A 56 -7.41 -8.76 -10.37
C GLU A 56 -8.72 -8.32 -9.68
N LEU A 57 -9.33 -7.20 -10.08
CA LEU A 57 -10.63 -6.76 -9.57
C LEU A 57 -11.72 -7.82 -9.82
N GLN A 58 -11.82 -8.40 -11.01
CA GLN A 58 -12.85 -9.44 -11.26
C GLN A 58 -12.66 -10.68 -10.37
N HIS A 59 -11.41 -11.08 -10.11
CA HIS A 59 -11.10 -12.20 -9.22
C HIS A 59 -11.39 -11.87 -7.75
N MET A 60 -11.08 -10.65 -7.32
CA MET A 60 -11.44 -10.16 -5.99
C MET A 60 -12.95 -10.10 -5.79
N MET A 61 -13.71 -9.65 -6.78
CA MET A 61 -15.18 -9.66 -6.72
C MET A 61 -15.73 -11.08 -6.60
N LYS A 62 -15.19 -12.04 -7.37
CA LYS A 62 -15.55 -13.46 -7.23
C LYS A 62 -15.23 -14.00 -5.84
N THR A 63 -14.06 -13.66 -5.31
CA THR A 63 -13.60 -14.03 -3.97
C THR A 63 -14.54 -13.47 -2.90
N ALA A 64 -14.91 -12.20 -3.01
CA ALA A 64 -15.75 -11.50 -2.05
C ALA A 64 -17.16 -12.10 -1.96
N VAL A 65 -17.79 -12.38 -3.11
CA VAL A 65 -19.13 -12.99 -3.15
C VAL A 65 -19.16 -14.40 -2.56
N GLN A 66 -18.02 -15.11 -2.56
CA GLN A 66 -17.91 -16.46 -2.00
C GLN A 66 -17.37 -16.49 -0.57
N HIS A 67 -17.00 -15.34 0.00
CA HIS A 67 -16.48 -15.25 1.36
C HIS A 67 -17.63 -15.17 2.38
N ASN A 68 -17.59 -16.01 3.42
CA ASN A 68 -18.61 -16.04 4.48
C ASN A 68 -18.19 -15.21 5.70
N GLY A 69 -18.01 -13.91 5.47
CA GLY A 69 -17.56 -12.93 6.44
C GLY A 69 -17.47 -11.55 5.81
N PRO A 70 -17.11 -10.52 6.58
CA PRO A 70 -17.12 -9.17 6.08
C PRO A 70 -15.82 -8.90 5.29
N ILE A 71 -15.96 -8.37 4.08
CA ILE A 71 -14.85 -8.19 3.15
C ILE A 71 -14.97 -6.89 2.38
N SER A 72 -13.88 -6.15 2.24
CA SER A 72 -13.82 -4.94 1.42
C SER A 72 -12.94 -5.13 0.19
N VAL A 73 -13.36 -4.49 -0.91
CA VAL A 73 -12.60 -4.37 -2.15
C VAL A 73 -12.52 -2.89 -2.48
N ARG A 74 -11.34 -2.31 -2.30
CA ARG A 74 -11.10 -0.88 -2.52
C ARG A 74 -10.46 -0.65 -3.89
N TYR A 75 -11.05 0.22 -4.70
CA TYR A 75 -10.52 0.63 -6.00
C TYR A 75 -10.65 2.15 -6.19
N PRO A 76 -9.69 2.79 -6.90
CA PRO A 76 -9.68 4.24 -7.02
C PRO A 76 -10.65 4.72 -8.09
N ARG A 77 -10.94 6.02 -8.06
CA ARG A 77 -11.52 6.73 -9.21
C ARG A 77 -10.49 6.74 -10.34
N GLY A 78 -10.92 6.43 -11.56
CA GLY A 78 -10.09 6.57 -12.74
C GLY A 78 -10.41 5.58 -13.84
N VAL A 79 -9.52 5.52 -14.81
CA VAL A 79 -9.55 4.55 -15.91
C VAL A 79 -8.67 3.36 -15.53
N SER A 80 -9.07 2.17 -15.96
CA SER A 80 -8.30 0.94 -15.77
C SER A 80 -7.05 0.91 -16.65
N LEU A 81 -6.15 -0.06 -16.44
CA LEU A 81 -4.86 -0.12 -17.14
C LEU A 81 -4.97 -0.66 -18.58
N GLY A 82 -6.11 -1.24 -18.94
CA GLY A 82 -6.35 -1.92 -20.21
C GLY A 82 -5.67 -3.29 -20.29
N VAL A 83 -5.48 -3.98 -19.15
CA VAL A 83 -4.81 -5.29 -19.14
C VAL A 83 -5.67 -6.37 -19.79
N THR A 84 -5.03 -7.46 -20.24
CA THR A 84 -5.77 -8.63 -20.73
C THR A 84 -6.58 -9.25 -19.60
N MET A 85 -7.87 -9.44 -19.84
CA MET A 85 -8.81 -10.03 -18.89
C MET A 85 -8.87 -11.55 -19.09
N ASP A 86 -8.83 -12.29 -18.00
CA ASP A 86 -9.17 -13.71 -17.99
C ASP A 86 -10.65 -13.91 -18.35
N ALA A 87 -10.94 -14.96 -19.11
CA ALA A 87 -12.29 -15.23 -19.59
C ALA A 87 -13.30 -15.54 -18.47
N ALA A 88 -12.82 -16.05 -17.32
CA ALA A 88 -13.65 -16.40 -16.18
C ALA A 88 -12.98 -16.00 -14.86
N PRO A 89 -13.69 -15.25 -13.98
CA PRO A 89 -13.17 -14.90 -12.66
C PRO A 89 -12.85 -16.13 -11.79
N GLN A 90 -11.68 -16.13 -11.15
CA GLN A 90 -11.26 -17.17 -10.21
C GLN A 90 -11.29 -16.66 -8.76
N VAL A 91 -11.37 -17.59 -7.81
CA VAL A 91 -11.23 -17.28 -6.38
C VAL A 91 -9.75 -17.13 -6.05
N LEU A 92 -9.40 -16.00 -5.45
CA LEU A 92 -8.08 -15.77 -4.90
C LEU A 92 -7.98 -16.39 -3.50
N PRO A 93 -6.88 -17.07 -3.18
CA PRO A 93 -6.60 -17.46 -1.80
C PRO A 93 -6.45 -16.20 -0.93
N ILE A 94 -7.34 -16.02 0.05
CA ILE A 94 -7.33 -14.85 0.94
C ILE A 94 -6.00 -14.79 1.70
N GLY A 95 -5.39 -13.60 1.70
CA GLY A 95 -4.12 -13.35 2.39
C GLY A 95 -2.89 -13.88 1.68
N LYS A 96 -2.99 -14.24 0.39
CA LYS A 96 -1.84 -14.57 -0.43
C LYS A 96 -1.49 -13.41 -1.34
N GLY A 97 -0.24 -12.95 -1.30
CA GLY A 97 0.30 -11.94 -2.20
C GLY A 97 0.84 -12.58 -3.48
N GLU A 98 1.43 -11.76 -4.34
CA GLU A 98 2.10 -12.18 -5.57
C GLU A 98 3.47 -11.50 -5.68
N LEU A 99 4.52 -12.28 -5.95
CA LEU A 99 5.82 -11.74 -6.32
C LEU A 99 5.81 -11.48 -7.83
N ILE A 100 5.69 -10.21 -8.22
CA ILE A 100 5.66 -9.79 -9.63
C ILE A 100 7.07 -9.84 -10.23
N LYS A 101 8.06 -9.39 -9.46
CA LYS A 101 9.46 -9.32 -9.88
C LYS A 101 10.37 -9.75 -8.75
N ASP A 102 11.37 -10.56 -9.07
CA ASP A 102 12.39 -11.01 -8.12
C ASP A 102 13.52 -9.98 -7.95
N GLY A 103 14.22 -9.99 -6.82
CA GLY A 103 15.31 -9.04 -6.55
C GLY A 103 15.94 -9.16 -5.16
N THR A 104 17.13 -8.58 -5.00
CA THR A 104 18.06 -8.84 -3.87
C THR A 104 18.59 -7.61 -3.17
N ASP A 105 18.42 -6.40 -3.71
CA ASP A 105 18.91 -5.17 -3.08
C ASP A 105 17.79 -4.45 -2.33
N VAL A 106 16.63 -4.32 -2.98
CA VAL A 106 15.44 -3.59 -2.50
C VAL A 106 14.20 -4.45 -2.71
N ALA A 107 13.25 -4.40 -1.78
CA ALA A 107 11.90 -4.89 -1.98
C ALA A 107 10.91 -3.73 -1.97
N ILE A 108 10.11 -3.58 -3.03
CA ILE A 108 8.97 -2.68 -3.06
C ILE A 108 7.70 -3.52 -2.82
N VAL A 109 7.06 -3.29 -1.68
CA VAL A 109 5.83 -3.96 -1.27
C VAL A 109 4.68 -2.98 -1.47
N ALA A 110 3.85 -3.23 -2.47
CA ALA A 110 2.81 -2.29 -2.92
C ALA A 110 1.41 -2.93 -2.88
N ILE A 111 0.39 -2.09 -2.88
CA ILE A 111 -1.01 -2.53 -2.82
C ILE A 111 -1.92 -1.67 -3.71
N GLY A 112 -2.87 -2.30 -4.39
CA GLY A 112 -3.78 -1.60 -5.29
C GLY A 112 -3.04 -0.97 -6.47
N VAL A 113 -3.50 0.19 -6.93
CA VAL A 113 -2.95 0.85 -8.13
C VAL A 113 -1.49 1.30 -8.02
N SER A 114 -0.92 1.38 -6.81
CA SER A 114 0.50 1.70 -6.64
C SER A 114 1.42 0.57 -7.13
N VAL A 115 0.92 -0.65 -7.28
CA VAL A 115 1.68 -1.82 -7.73
C VAL A 115 2.29 -1.61 -9.11
N TRP A 116 1.55 -0.99 -10.04
CA TRP A 116 2.05 -0.71 -11.38
C TRP A 116 3.17 0.33 -11.36
N GLN A 117 3.03 1.37 -10.54
CA GLN A 117 4.06 2.40 -10.34
C GLN A 117 5.32 1.81 -9.70
N ALA A 118 5.16 0.91 -8.73
CA ALA A 118 6.25 0.16 -8.12
C ALA A 118 7.00 -0.73 -9.13
N HIS A 119 6.27 -1.41 -10.02
CA HIS A 119 6.87 -2.21 -11.09
C HIS A 119 7.71 -1.35 -12.05
N GLN A 120 7.16 -0.22 -12.51
CA GLN A 120 7.89 0.70 -13.39
C GLN A 120 9.14 1.30 -12.71
N ALA A 121 9.05 1.66 -11.43
CA ALA A 121 10.20 2.12 -10.66
C ALA A 121 11.28 1.03 -10.58
N ALA A 122 10.90 -0.23 -10.34
CA ALA A 122 11.82 -1.37 -10.28
C ALA A 122 12.49 -1.68 -11.63
N GLU A 123 11.81 -1.44 -12.76
CA GLU A 123 12.43 -1.54 -14.09
C GLU A 123 13.53 -0.50 -14.26
N ARG A 124 13.26 0.74 -13.88
CA ARG A 124 14.24 1.83 -13.99
C ARG A 124 15.42 1.65 -13.03
N LEU A 125 15.17 1.22 -11.79
CA LEU A 125 16.22 0.85 -10.84
C LEU A 125 17.11 -0.27 -11.39
N GLY A 126 16.53 -1.25 -12.08
CA GLY A 126 17.26 -2.35 -12.72
C GLY A 126 18.21 -1.88 -13.82
N GLN A 127 17.87 -0.83 -14.56
CA GLN A 127 18.75 -0.22 -15.57
C GLN A 127 20.03 0.40 -14.96
N GLU A 128 20.00 0.70 -13.67
CA GLU A 128 21.13 1.21 -12.89
C GLU A 128 21.82 0.13 -12.04
N GLY A 129 21.45 -1.14 -12.24
CA GLY A 129 22.03 -2.27 -11.53
C GLY A 129 21.48 -2.49 -10.11
N VAL A 130 20.35 -1.88 -9.75
CA VAL A 130 19.67 -2.11 -8.45
C VAL A 130 18.63 -3.22 -8.60
N SER A 131 18.95 -4.40 -8.08
CA SER A 131 18.11 -5.59 -8.08
C SER A 131 16.88 -5.41 -7.18
N THR A 132 15.74 -5.11 -7.78
CA THR A 132 14.52 -4.68 -7.04
C THR A 132 13.40 -5.70 -7.17
N ALA A 133 13.01 -6.30 -6.05
CA ALA A 133 11.84 -7.16 -5.95
C ALA A 133 10.56 -6.32 -5.87
N VAL A 134 9.47 -6.80 -6.48
CA VAL A 134 8.15 -6.14 -6.43
C VAL A 134 7.11 -7.14 -5.97
N VAL A 135 6.45 -6.82 -4.85
CA VAL A 135 5.38 -7.63 -4.27
C VAL A 135 4.07 -6.88 -4.45
N ASN A 136 3.11 -7.51 -5.14
CA ASN A 136 1.70 -7.16 -5.05
C ASN A 136 1.13 -7.82 -3.79
N ALA A 137 0.91 -7.02 -2.76
CA ALA A 137 0.34 -7.55 -1.51
C ALA A 137 -1.13 -7.95 -1.68
N ARG A 138 -1.88 -7.22 -2.52
CA ARG A 138 -3.33 -7.35 -2.84
C ARG A 138 -4.32 -7.41 -1.67
N PHE A 139 -3.85 -7.71 -0.47
CA PHE A 139 -4.57 -7.69 0.80
C PHE A 139 -3.84 -6.76 1.76
N ALA A 140 -4.54 -5.81 2.37
CA ALA A 140 -4.07 -5.12 3.57
C ALA A 140 -4.38 -5.93 4.84
N LYS A 141 -5.37 -6.83 4.75
CA LYS A 141 -5.69 -7.82 5.79
C LYS A 141 -6.43 -9.03 5.21
N PRO A 142 -6.07 -10.26 5.62
CA PRO A 142 -4.78 -10.61 6.22
C PRO A 142 -3.63 -10.37 5.23
N LEU A 143 -2.45 -10.00 5.72
CA LEU A 143 -1.25 -9.90 4.89
C LEU A 143 -0.65 -11.28 4.60
N ASP A 144 0.10 -11.40 3.50
CA ASP A 144 0.93 -12.59 3.26
C ASP A 144 2.25 -12.47 4.03
N HIS A 145 2.20 -12.76 5.33
CA HIS A 145 3.34 -12.60 6.23
C HIS A 145 4.56 -13.38 5.73
N LYS A 146 4.33 -14.58 5.19
CA LYS A 146 5.41 -15.44 4.69
C LYS A 146 6.09 -14.82 3.48
N LEU A 147 5.34 -14.41 2.47
CA LEU A 147 5.90 -13.81 1.26
C LEU A 147 6.70 -12.54 1.60
N ILE A 148 6.12 -11.65 2.41
CA ILE A 148 6.76 -10.40 2.80
C ILE A 148 8.04 -10.67 3.59
N ALA A 149 8.01 -11.56 4.59
CA ALA A 149 9.18 -11.89 5.40
C ALA A 149 10.28 -12.57 4.57
N ASP A 150 9.94 -13.50 3.69
CA ASP A 150 10.91 -14.21 2.86
C ASP A 150 11.63 -13.26 1.89
N VAL A 151 10.89 -12.31 1.29
CA VAL A 151 11.48 -11.28 0.42
C VAL A 151 12.30 -10.28 1.24
N ALA A 152 11.82 -9.87 2.42
CA ALA A 152 12.53 -8.91 3.26
C ALA A 152 13.86 -9.45 3.80
N LYS A 153 13.95 -10.75 4.11
CA LYS A 153 15.17 -11.40 4.65
C LYS A 153 16.37 -11.40 3.70
N ARG A 154 16.16 -11.14 2.41
CA ARG A 154 17.18 -11.23 1.36
C ARG A 154 17.53 -9.89 0.73
N VAL A 155 16.89 -8.81 1.16
CA VAL A 155 17.14 -7.44 0.68
C VAL A 155 17.70 -6.58 1.81
N ARG A 156 18.24 -5.42 1.47
CA ARG A 156 18.73 -4.43 2.46
C ARG A 156 17.69 -3.37 2.78
N TYR A 157 16.77 -3.14 1.85
CA TYR A 157 15.79 -2.06 1.91
C TYR A 157 14.40 -2.59 1.65
N VAL A 158 13.43 -2.18 2.46
CA VAL A 158 12.00 -2.45 2.23
C VAL A 158 11.26 -1.13 2.09
N VAL A 159 10.64 -0.92 0.94
CA VAL A 159 9.83 0.26 0.65
C VAL A 159 8.38 -0.18 0.50
N THR A 160 7.48 0.40 1.29
CA THR A 160 6.06 0.14 1.14
C THR A 160 5.41 1.27 0.35
N VAL A 161 4.44 0.97 -0.51
CA VAL A 161 3.74 1.99 -1.31
C VAL A 161 2.23 1.81 -1.24
N GLU A 162 1.53 2.80 -0.71
CA GLU A 162 0.06 2.85 -0.67
C GLU A 162 -0.46 4.23 -1.07
N GLU A 163 -1.57 4.28 -1.81
CA GLU A 163 -2.35 5.53 -1.96
C GLU A 163 -3.28 5.72 -0.76
N GLY A 164 -2.75 5.65 0.46
CA GLY A 164 -3.51 5.75 1.71
C GLY A 164 -2.68 6.45 2.77
N CYS A 165 -3.30 6.76 3.91
CA CYS A 165 -2.58 7.38 5.03
C CYS A 165 -1.50 6.42 5.55
N ARG A 166 -0.28 6.94 5.76
CA ARG A 166 0.84 6.13 6.29
C ARG A 166 0.57 5.60 7.69
N MET A 167 -0.06 6.44 8.53
CA MET A 167 -0.35 6.14 9.92
C MET A 167 -1.45 5.09 10.02
N GLY A 168 -1.10 3.93 10.57
CA GLY A 168 -2.04 2.82 10.70
C GLY A 168 -2.46 2.20 9.38
N GLY A 169 -1.93 2.64 8.23
CA GLY A 169 -2.24 2.10 6.90
C GLY A 169 -1.59 0.76 6.59
N PHE A 170 -1.49 0.46 5.30
CA PHE A 170 -0.87 -0.77 4.78
C PHE A 170 0.62 -0.85 5.12
N GLY A 171 1.38 0.23 4.95
CA GLY A 171 2.81 0.26 5.26
C GLY A 171 3.08 -0.04 6.74
N SER A 172 2.23 0.46 7.64
CA SER A 172 2.29 0.13 9.07
C SER A 172 2.08 -1.37 9.32
N ALA A 173 1.10 -1.99 8.63
CA ALA A 173 0.84 -3.43 8.73
C ALA A 173 2.01 -4.29 8.21
N VAL A 174 2.70 -3.83 7.16
CA VAL A 174 3.93 -4.49 6.68
C VAL A 174 5.03 -4.39 7.74
N LEU A 175 5.22 -3.24 8.39
CA LEU A 175 6.22 -3.11 9.46
C LEU A 175 5.90 -3.99 10.68
N GLU A 176 4.62 -4.11 11.05
CA GLU A 176 4.15 -5.08 12.06
C GLU A 176 4.59 -6.51 11.67
N THR A 177 4.35 -6.89 10.41
CA THR A 177 4.76 -8.20 9.87
C THR A 177 6.27 -8.43 9.96
N LEU A 178 7.10 -7.42 9.62
CA LEU A 178 8.56 -7.52 9.70
C LEU A 178 9.02 -7.75 11.15
N SER A 179 8.46 -6.98 12.09
CA SER A 179 8.74 -7.09 13.52
C SER A 179 8.39 -8.49 14.06
N GLU A 180 7.18 -8.96 13.79
CA GLU A 180 6.71 -10.30 14.20
C GLU A 180 7.53 -11.43 13.59
N SER A 181 8.06 -11.22 12.39
CA SER A 181 8.89 -12.19 11.67
C SER A 181 10.38 -12.14 12.04
N GLY A 182 10.77 -11.26 12.98
CA GLY A 182 12.16 -11.08 13.41
C GLY A 182 13.08 -10.46 12.35
N VAL A 183 12.53 -9.76 11.36
CA VAL A 183 13.30 -9.09 10.30
C VAL A 183 13.68 -7.69 10.78
N ASN A 184 14.89 -7.59 11.33
CA ASN A 184 15.35 -6.37 12.02
C ASN A 184 16.55 -5.67 11.33
N ASP A 185 17.17 -6.31 10.33
CA ASP A 185 18.37 -5.81 9.62
C ASP A 185 18.01 -5.27 8.22
N VAL A 186 16.92 -4.51 8.14
CA VAL A 186 16.47 -3.86 6.90
C VAL A 186 16.14 -2.41 7.18
N THR A 187 16.55 -1.53 6.27
CA THR A 187 16.14 -0.12 6.33
C THR A 187 14.79 0.03 5.64
N THR A 188 13.82 0.61 6.33
CA THR A 188 12.43 0.70 5.83
C THR A 188 12.03 2.12 5.46
N LYS A 189 11.23 2.30 4.40
CA LYS A 189 10.57 3.58 4.06
C LYS A 189 9.10 3.33 3.70
N ILE A 190 8.19 4.10 4.30
CA ILE A 190 6.77 4.08 3.94
C ILE A 190 6.49 5.26 3.01
N ILE A 191 6.10 4.97 1.77
CA ILE A 191 5.55 5.92 0.82
C ILE A 191 4.02 5.82 0.89
N GLY A 192 3.39 6.95 1.21
CA GLY A 192 1.95 7.07 1.35
C GLY A 192 1.58 8.51 1.72
N LEU A 193 0.29 8.76 1.91
CA LEU A 193 -0.21 10.09 2.20
C LEU A 193 0.20 10.55 3.61
N PRO A 194 0.62 11.81 3.75
CA PRO A 194 1.06 12.37 5.03
C PRO A 194 -0.10 12.58 6.02
N ASP A 195 0.24 12.91 7.27
CA ASP A 195 -0.73 13.19 8.34
C ASP A 195 -1.20 14.65 8.31
N TRP A 196 -1.77 15.05 7.17
CA TRP A 196 -2.49 16.30 6.99
C TRP A 196 -3.47 16.18 5.82
N TYR A 197 -4.39 17.13 5.75
CA TYR A 197 -5.38 17.19 4.70
C TYR A 197 -4.76 17.52 3.35
N ILE A 198 -5.05 16.68 2.35
CA ILE A 198 -4.53 16.80 0.99
C ILE A 198 -5.41 17.77 0.21
N GLU A 199 -4.79 18.71 -0.48
CA GLU A 199 -5.50 19.72 -1.27
C GLU A 199 -6.26 19.14 -2.47
N GLN A 200 -7.23 19.90 -2.96
CA GLN A 200 -7.85 19.63 -4.25
C GLN A 200 -6.84 19.79 -5.40
N GLY A 201 -6.90 18.88 -6.36
CA GLY A 201 -6.17 19.03 -7.62
C GLY A 201 -6.22 17.79 -8.50
N PRO A 202 -5.64 17.86 -9.71
CA PRO A 202 -5.52 16.72 -10.60
C PRO A 202 -4.82 15.53 -9.92
N GLN A 203 -5.40 14.34 -10.04
CA GLN A 203 -4.96 13.13 -9.32
C GLN A 203 -3.51 12.74 -9.65
N ASP A 204 -3.08 12.96 -10.89
CA ASP A 204 -1.71 12.74 -11.37
C ASP A 204 -0.71 13.69 -10.71
N LEU A 205 -1.04 14.99 -10.61
CA LEU A 205 -0.19 15.98 -9.93
C LEU A 205 -0.08 15.72 -8.44
N LEU A 206 -1.19 15.34 -7.78
CA LEU A 206 -1.16 14.95 -6.37
C LEU A 206 -0.30 13.70 -6.16
N ARG A 207 -0.44 12.68 -7.02
CA ARG A 207 0.41 11.48 -6.97
C ARG A 207 1.88 11.83 -7.14
N GLU A 208 2.23 12.73 -8.06
CA GLU A 208 3.60 13.20 -8.24
C GLU A 208 4.12 13.89 -6.97
N ARG A 209 3.35 14.85 -6.44
CA ARG A 209 3.69 15.61 -5.23
C ARG A 209 3.98 14.72 -4.02
N TYR A 210 3.21 13.64 -3.85
CA TYR A 210 3.38 12.72 -2.72
C TYR A 210 4.24 11.49 -3.04
N GLY A 211 4.91 11.47 -4.19
CA GLY A 211 5.87 10.43 -4.54
C GLY A 211 5.23 9.07 -4.87
N LEU A 212 3.95 9.06 -5.27
CA LEU A 212 3.17 7.87 -5.62
C LEU A 212 3.29 7.49 -7.10
N THR A 213 4.11 8.21 -7.88
CA THR A 213 4.46 7.87 -9.26
C THR A 213 5.69 6.98 -9.31
N ALA A 214 5.93 6.32 -10.45
CA ALA A 214 7.14 5.54 -10.69
C ALA A 214 8.42 6.37 -10.45
N GLU A 215 8.43 7.65 -10.85
CA GLU A 215 9.53 8.57 -10.56
C GLU A 215 9.69 8.81 -9.06
N GLY A 216 8.60 9.12 -8.36
CA GLY A 216 8.64 9.38 -6.92
C GLY A 216 9.12 8.19 -6.10
N ILE A 217 8.69 6.98 -6.47
CA ILE A 217 9.14 5.73 -5.86
C ILE A 217 10.62 5.49 -6.16
N TYR A 218 11.04 5.66 -7.43
CA TYR A 218 12.43 5.55 -7.85
C TYR A 218 13.35 6.49 -7.05
N GLN A 219 13.01 7.78 -6.97
CA GLN A 219 13.79 8.76 -6.20
C GLN A 219 13.83 8.42 -4.72
N SER A 220 12.69 8.03 -4.15
CA SER A 220 12.60 7.62 -2.75
C SER A 220 13.50 6.44 -2.41
N VAL A 221 13.63 5.46 -3.33
CA VAL A 221 14.55 4.32 -3.19
C VAL A 221 16.00 4.77 -3.31
N LYS A 222 16.35 5.61 -4.29
CA LYS A 222 17.71 6.14 -4.48
C LYS A 222 18.18 6.92 -3.27
N GLU A 223 17.34 7.80 -2.74
CA GLU A 223 17.59 8.54 -1.49
C GLU A 223 17.84 7.59 -0.33
N LEU A 224 17.03 6.54 -0.18
CA LEU A 224 17.14 5.58 0.92
C LEU A 224 18.48 4.81 0.86
N ILE A 225 18.88 4.39 -0.33
CA ILE A 225 20.16 3.72 -0.58
C ILE A 225 21.32 4.67 -0.30
N GLY A 226 21.24 5.92 -0.78
CA GLY A 226 22.31 6.92 -0.61
C GLY A 226 22.44 7.47 0.81
N SER A 227 21.34 7.52 1.58
CA SER A 227 21.32 8.03 2.96
C SER A 227 21.79 7.02 3.99
N THR A 228 21.94 5.75 3.60
CA THR A 228 22.39 4.69 4.51
C THR A 228 23.91 4.60 4.43
N PRO A 229 24.68 5.10 5.42
CA PRO A 229 26.13 4.99 5.37
C PRO A 229 26.53 3.51 5.30
N ALA A 230 27.41 3.19 4.35
CA ALA A 230 28.04 1.88 4.29
C ALA A 230 28.73 1.61 5.63
N THR A 231 28.21 0.64 6.39
CA THR A 231 28.67 0.21 7.73
C THR A 231 28.59 1.23 8.86
N ALA A 232 27.60 1.07 9.75
CA ALA A 232 27.68 1.60 11.12
C ALA A 232 27.14 0.56 12.12
N LYS A 233 28.00 -0.38 12.52
CA LYS A 233 27.93 -0.93 13.89
C LYS A 233 28.23 0.24 14.84
N GLY A 234 27.21 0.88 15.39
CA GLY A 234 27.41 1.78 16.53
C GLY A 234 26.45 2.97 16.62
N ARG A 235 25.74 2.99 17.75
CA ARG A 235 25.11 4.13 18.45
C ARG A 235 24.00 4.90 17.72
N PHE A 236 22.80 4.70 18.25
CA PHE A 236 21.71 5.68 18.23
C PHE A 236 22.23 7.06 18.64
N THR A 237 22.19 8.00 17.70
CA THR A 237 22.06 9.43 18.00
C THR A 237 20.74 9.86 17.40
N GLY A 238 19.76 10.09 18.28
CA GLY A 238 18.44 10.58 17.89
C GLY A 238 18.57 11.93 17.21
N VAL A 239 17.85 12.08 16.10
CA VAL A 239 17.53 13.38 15.51
C VAL A 239 16.01 13.41 15.40
N ALA A 240 15.40 14.22 16.25
CA ALA A 240 14.01 14.62 16.08
C ALA A 240 13.95 15.60 14.91
N SER A 241 13.36 15.18 13.78
CA SER A 241 12.92 16.13 12.76
C SER A 241 11.57 16.71 13.21
N GLY A 242 11.52 18.03 13.32
CA GLY A 242 10.35 18.77 13.81
C GLY A 242 9.08 18.39 13.06
N SER A 243 8.11 17.86 13.79
CA SER A 243 6.75 17.67 13.33
C SER A 243 6.04 19.03 13.34
N HIS A 244 5.92 19.65 12.18
CA HIS A 244 4.89 20.66 11.99
C HIS A 244 3.56 19.89 12.01
N HIS A 245 2.71 20.17 13.00
CA HIS A 245 1.33 19.70 13.04
C HIS A 245 0.50 20.80 12.38
N PRO A 246 0.21 20.76 11.06
CA PRO A 246 -0.71 21.71 10.48
C PRO A 246 -2.09 21.45 11.08
N LEU A 247 -2.55 22.34 11.95
CA LEU A 247 -3.90 22.33 12.49
C LEU A 247 -4.86 22.83 11.41
N GLY A 248 -5.64 21.91 10.83
CA GLY A 248 -6.86 22.23 10.08
C GLY A 248 -6.65 22.86 8.70
N ASP A 249 -7.69 22.75 7.87
CA ASP A 249 -7.73 23.23 6.49
C ASP A 249 -7.39 24.73 6.41
N GLU A 250 -6.30 25.07 5.71
CA GLU A 250 -6.11 26.44 5.20
C GLU A 250 -7.08 26.76 4.03
N GLN A 251 -7.97 25.84 3.66
CA GLN A 251 -8.97 26.05 2.63
C GLN A 251 -10.36 25.97 3.25
N GLY A 252 -10.80 27.11 3.78
CA GLY A 252 -12.21 27.36 4.06
C GLY A 252 -13.01 27.45 2.76
N SER A 253 -14.26 26.96 2.84
CA SER A 253 -15.48 27.35 2.09
C SER A 253 -15.35 27.82 0.65
#